data_AF-A0A1F5DI51-F1
#
_entry.id   AF-A0A1F5DI51-F1
#
_cell.length_a   1.000
_cell.length_b   1.000
_cell.length_c   1.000
_cell.angle_alpha   90.00
_cell.angle_beta   90.00
_cell.angle_gamma   90.00
#
_symmetry.space_group_name_H-M   'P 1'
#
loop_
_entity.id
_entity.type
_entity.pdbx_description
1 polymer ?
#
loop_
_entity_poly.entity_id
_entity_poly.type
_entity_poly.pdbx_seq_one_letter_code
_entity_poly.pdbx_strand_id
1 'polypeptide(L)'
;MRHKTPHIAIFDTFKTKKNKFTGEAKRQRGIITHLAVEKNPELKTRTAIAHAIAKSNGILWQNIYSGIFKDLDEVLIPSGVVKEAGRLPLRRGPKALQLEGVPFYELTETGILVASSIEELGNIRMTILESYFNNMNSNISGNDVMKKSILLLLKTIPSFVIKIISAYIYAYTNGEIDTITPITIDKFRSVLKEQISIEKEFIESYDVLSQNQKLLLKDFFNILANFN
;
A
#
# COMPACT_ATOMS: atom_id res chain seq x y z
N MET A 1 12.30 -24.10 -10.31
CA MET A 1 12.51 -22.69 -10.73
C MET A 1 11.74 -21.81 -9.75
N ARG A 2 12.38 -20.85 -9.07
CA ARG A 2 11.63 -19.87 -8.26
C ARG A 2 10.80 -19.04 -9.24
N HIS A 3 9.47 -19.11 -9.17
CA HIS A 3 8.61 -18.20 -9.91
C HIS A 3 8.96 -16.79 -9.45
N LYS A 4 9.49 -15.96 -10.34
CA LYS A 4 9.77 -14.55 -10.04
C LYS A 4 8.42 -13.88 -9.81
N THR A 5 8.20 -13.35 -8.61
CA THR A 5 6.98 -12.59 -8.28
C THR A 5 6.79 -11.49 -9.31
N PRO A 6 5.58 -11.29 -9.88
CA PRO A 6 5.35 -10.22 -10.84
C PRO A 6 5.67 -8.86 -10.23
N HIS A 7 6.26 -7.98 -11.03
CA HIS A 7 6.54 -6.61 -10.62
C HIS A 7 5.23 -5.82 -10.48
N ILE A 8 5.04 -5.17 -9.33
CA ILE A 8 3.89 -4.31 -9.06
C ILE A 8 4.29 -2.87 -9.37
N ALA A 9 3.63 -2.27 -10.35
CA ALA A 9 3.97 -0.96 -10.92
C ALA A 9 3.41 0.22 -10.10
N ILE A 10 2.93 0.04 -8.88
CA ILE A 10 2.21 1.12 -8.14
C ILE A 10 3.06 2.38 -7.87
N PHE A 11 4.39 2.29 -7.95
CA PHE A 11 5.32 3.43 -7.83
C PHE A 11 5.92 3.85 -9.17
N ASP A 12 5.57 3.19 -10.28
CA ASP A 12 6.19 3.44 -11.57
C ASP A 12 5.79 4.78 -12.14
N THR A 13 6.79 5.54 -12.54
CA THR A 13 6.63 6.85 -13.17
C THR A 13 7.26 6.85 -14.56
N PHE A 14 6.85 7.79 -15.40
CA PHE A 14 7.47 7.93 -16.72
C PHE A 14 8.94 8.34 -16.57
N LYS A 15 9.84 7.70 -17.33
CA LYS A 15 11.27 8.06 -17.36
C LYS A 15 11.52 9.55 -17.62
N THR A 16 10.69 10.15 -18.48
CA THR A 16 10.76 11.56 -18.87
C THR A 16 9.98 12.50 -17.94
N LYS A 17 9.10 11.97 -17.09
CA LYS A 17 8.25 12.73 -16.16
C LYS A 17 8.13 11.96 -14.84
N LYS A 18 9.17 12.04 -14.00
CA LYS A 18 9.26 11.31 -12.72
C LYS A 18 8.17 11.67 -11.71
N ASN A 19 7.44 12.76 -11.93
CA ASN A 19 6.28 13.17 -11.12
C ASN A 19 4.94 12.65 -11.64
N LYS A 20 4.93 11.82 -12.70
CA LYS A 20 3.70 11.27 -13.29
C LYS A 20 3.75 9.75 -13.32
N PHE A 21 2.81 9.13 -12.63
CA PHE A 21 2.59 7.68 -12.69
C PHE A 21 2.29 7.20 -14.10
N THR A 22 2.79 6.02 -14.45
CA THR A 22 2.47 5.35 -15.71
C THR A 22 0.99 4.97 -15.77
N GLY A 23 0.49 4.62 -16.96
CA GLY A 23 -0.90 4.14 -17.10
C GLY A 23 -1.16 2.86 -16.31
N GLU A 24 -0.18 1.96 -16.27
CA GLU A 24 -0.23 0.72 -15.49
C GLU A 24 -0.24 0.99 -13.98
N ALA A 25 0.66 1.85 -13.50
CA ALA A 25 0.68 2.29 -12.11
C ALA A 25 -0.68 2.83 -11.67
N LYS A 26 -1.28 3.73 -12.48
CA LYS A 26 -2.60 4.31 -12.18
C LYS A 26 -3.71 3.26 -12.14
N ARG A 27 -3.70 2.29 -13.04
CA ARG A 27 -4.71 1.21 -13.05
C ARG A 27 -4.56 0.31 -11.83
N GLN A 28 -3.35 -0.16 -11.53
CA GLN A 28 -3.09 -1.00 -10.35
C GLN A 28 -3.45 -0.27 -9.05
N ARG A 29 -3.07 1.01 -8.92
CA ARG A 29 -3.49 1.86 -7.79
C ARG A 29 -5.01 1.99 -7.72
N GLY A 30 -5.68 2.21 -8.85
CA GLY A 30 -7.14 2.28 -8.93
C GLY A 30 -7.83 0.99 -8.46
N ILE A 31 -7.31 -0.17 -8.87
CA ILE A 31 -7.82 -1.49 -8.44
C ILE A 31 -7.68 -1.64 -6.92
N ILE A 32 -6.47 -1.38 -6.39
CA ILE A 32 -6.17 -1.55 -4.96
C ILE A 32 -6.99 -0.57 -4.12
N THR A 33 -7.08 0.70 -4.52
CA THR A 33 -7.89 1.72 -3.85
C THR A 33 -9.36 1.31 -3.82
N HIS A 34 -9.91 0.85 -4.94
CA HIS A 34 -11.31 0.41 -5.01
C HIS A 34 -11.58 -0.77 -4.07
N LEU A 35 -10.71 -1.79 -4.10
CA LEU A 35 -10.84 -2.97 -3.23
C LEU A 35 -10.60 -2.67 -1.74
N ALA A 36 -9.85 -1.62 -1.41
CA ALA A 36 -9.62 -1.22 -0.02
C ALA A 36 -10.86 -0.60 0.63
N VAL A 37 -11.75 0.02 -0.15
CA VAL A 37 -12.93 0.75 0.36
C VAL A 37 -14.25 0.04 0.09
N GLU A 38 -14.35 -0.69 -1.01
CA GLU A 38 -15.59 -1.36 -1.41
C GLU A 38 -15.84 -2.62 -0.58
N LYS A 39 -17.05 -2.74 -0.03
CA LYS A 39 -17.45 -3.89 0.79
C LYS A 39 -18.41 -4.80 0.03
N ASN A 40 -19.21 -4.26 -0.88
CA ASN A 40 -20.19 -5.02 -1.65
C ASN A 40 -19.50 -5.94 -2.67
N PRO A 41 -19.67 -7.28 -2.57
CA PRO A 41 -19.12 -8.23 -3.53
C PRO A 41 -19.50 -7.95 -5.00
N GLU A 42 -20.72 -7.46 -5.28
CA GLU A 42 -21.18 -7.15 -6.63
C GLU A 42 -20.34 -6.04 -7.31
N LEU A 43 -19.82 -5.12 -6.50
CA LEU A 43 -18.98 -4.02 -6.93
C LEU A 43 -17.49 -4.38 -6.98
N LYS A 44 -17.13 -5.61 -6.64
CA LYS A 44 -15.74 -6.12 -6.65
C LYS A 44 -15.48 -7.16 -7.73
N THR A 45 -16.33 -7.24 -8.75
CA THR A 45 -16.08 -8.03 -9.96
C THR A 45 -15.14 -7.27 -10.90
N ARG A 46 -14.43 -7.97 -11.82
CA ARG A 46 -13.53 -7.32 -12.79
C ARG A 46 -14.23 -6.20 -13.57
N THR A 47 -15.47 -6.47 -14.00
CA THR A 47 -16.31 -5.52 -14.75
C THR A 47 -16.69 -4.32 -13.89
N ALA A 48 -17.14 -4.53 -12.65
CA ALA A 48 -17.50 -3.44 -11.75
C ALA A 48 -16.30 -2.54 -11.41
N ILE A 49 -15.13 -3.15 -11.16
CA ILE A 49 -13.86 -2.44 -10.93
C ILE A 49 -13.51 -1.57 -12.14
N ALA A 50 -13.60 -2.13 -13.36
CA ALA A 50 -13.34 -1.37 -14.58
C ALA A 50 -14.30 -0.19 -14.74
N HIS A 51 -15.59 -0.37 -14.46
CA HIS A 51 -16.55 0.74 -14.48
C HIS A 51 -16.23 1.83 -13.45
N ALA A 52 -15.89 1.44 -12.22
CA ALA A 52 -15.57 2.38 -11.15
C ALA A 52 -14.35 3.24 -11.51
N ILE A 53 -13.26 2.60 -11.96
CA ILE A 53 -12.01 3.28 -12.34
C ILE A 53 -12.19 4.13 -13.61
N ALA A 54 -12.98 3.66 -14.58
CA ALA A 54 -13.25 4.43 -15.78
C ALA A 54 -14.05 5.70 -15.46
N LYS A 55 -15.07 5.58 -14.61
CA LYS A 55 -15.89 6.69 -14.14
C LYS A 55 -15.05 7.71 -13.37
N SER A 56 -14.17 7.28 -12.46
CA SER A 56 -13.32 8.19 -11.68
C SER A 56 -12.32 8.96 -12.55
N ASN A 57 -11.93 8.38 -13.70
CA ASN A 57 -10.97 8.98 -14.63
C ASN A 57 -11.62 9.68 -15.83
N GLY A 58 -12.96 9.70 -15.94
CA GLY A 58 -13.67 10.34 -17.05
C GLY A 58 -13.44 9.68 -18.41
N ILE A 59 -13.24 8.35 -18.45
CA ILE A 59 -12.98 7.58 -19.67
C ILE A 59 -14.00 6.45 -19.85
N LEU A 60 -14.07 5.90 -21.06
CA LEU A 60 -14.91 4.73 -21.35
C LEU A 60 -14.27 3.46 -20.75
N TRP A 61 -15.09 2.64 -20.07
CA TRP A 61 -14.60 1.43 -19.38
C TRP A 61 -14.01 0.40 -20.33
N GLN A 62 -14.52 0.33 -21.57
CA GLN A 62 -14.00 -0.54 -22.63
C GLN A 62 -12.53 -0.26 -22.92
N ASN A 63 -12.07 0.99 -22.73
CA ASN A 63 -10.70 1.41 -23.01
C ASN A 63 -9.70 0.91 -21.95
N ILE A 64 -10.17 0.56 -20.76
CA ILE A 64 -9.29 0.07 -19.68
C ILE A 64 -9.57 -1.37 -19.28
N TYR A 65 -10.67 -1.96 -19.73
CA TYR A 65 -11.12 -3.29 -19.31
C TYR A 65 -10.04 -4.36 -19.46
N SER A 66 -9.40 -4.43 -20.64
CA SER A 66 -8.31 -5.38 -20.89
C SER A 66 -7.09 -5.12 -20.00
N GLY A 67 -6.77 -3.86 -19.74
CA GLY A 67 -5.70 -3.47 -18.81
C GLY A 67 -6.00 -3.89 -17.37
N ILE A 68 -7.24 -3.70 -16.91
CA ILE A 68 -7.68 -4.14 -15.57
C ILE A 68 -7.63 -5.67 -15.44
N PHE A 69 -8.07 -6.39 -16.46
CA PHE A 69 -8.00 -7.85 -16.49
C PHE A 69 -6.56 -8.33 -16.38
N LYS A 70 -5.68 -7.78 -17.23
CA LYS A 70 -4.24 -8.09 -17.22
C LYS A 70 -3.61 -7.78 -15.87
N ASP A 71 -3.84 -6.58 -15.33
CA ASP A 71 -3.25 -6.15 -14.06
C ASP A 71 -3.74 -7.04 -12.89
N LEU A 72 -5.00 -7.48 -12.88
CA LEU A 72 -5.49 -8.42 -11.87
C LEU A 72 -4.87 -9.81 -12.02
N ASP A 73 -5.02 -10.43 -13.19
CA ASP A 73 -4.76 -11.86 -13.36
C ASP A 73 -3.28 -12.18 -13.54
N GLU A 74 -2.49 -11.27 -14.14
CA GLU A 74 -1.07 -11.49 -14.41
C GLU A 74 -0.15 -10.83 -13.37
N VAL A 75 -0.64 -9.83 -12.62
CA VAL A 75 0.20 -9.07 -11.68
C VAL A 75 -0.29 -9.14 -10.24
N LEU A 76 -1.48 -8.62 -9.94
CA LEU A 76 -1.94 -8.43 -8.56
C LEU A 76 -2.32 -9.74 -7.85
N ILE A 77 -2.93 -10.69 -8.56
CA ILE A 77 -3.22 -12.02 -8.00
C ILE A 77 -1.94 -12.83 -7.83
N PRO A 78 -1.05 -12.97 -8.83
CA PRO A 78 0.14 -13.80 -8.65
C PRO A 78 1.19 -13.17 -7.73
N SER A 79 1.19 -11.84 -7.53
CA SER A 79 1.99 -11.17 -6.48
C SER A 79 1.38 -11.28 -5.08
N GLY A 80 0.20 -11.90 -4.96
CA GLY A 80 -0.48 -12.09 -3.69
C GLY A 80 -1.04 -10.80 -3.08
N VAL A 81 -1.20 -9.72 -3.85
CA VAL A 81 -1.83 -8.47 -3.41
C VAL A 81 -3.36 -8.58 -3.41
N VAL A 82 -3.90 -9.26 -4.42
CA VAL A 82 -5.33 -9.53 -4.56
C VAL A 82 -5.56 -11.04 -4.53
N LYS A 83 -6.73 -11.46 -4.05
CA LYS A 83 -7.21 -12.85 -4.22
C LYS A 83 -8.68 -12.85 -4.63
N GLU A 84 -9.11 -13.96 -5.24
CA GLU A 84 -10.55 -14.26 -5.39
C GLU A 84 -11.13 -14.51 -3.98
N ALA A 85 -12.17 -13.76 -3.64
CA ALA A 85 -12.85 -13.84 -2.33
C ALA A 85 -14.06 -14.78 -2.37
N GLY A 86 -14.59 -15.03 -3.55
CA GLY A 86 -15.73 -15.91 -3.79
C GLY A 86 -16.36 -15.63 -5.14
N ARG A 87 -17.52 -16.24 -5.39
CA ARG A 87 -18.26 -16.12 -6.64
C ARG A 87 -19.73 -15.78 -6.42
N LEU A 88 -20.24 -14.87 -7.23
CA LEU A 88 -21.63 -14.44 -7.23
C LEU A 88 -22.48 -15.37 -8.11
N PRO A 89 -23.67 -15.80 -7.65
CA PRO A 89 -24.53 -16.64 -8.45
C PRO A 89 -25.08 -15.85 -9.64
N LEU A 90 -24.95 -16.42 -10.85
CA LEU A 90 -25.55 -15.85 -12.04
C LEU A 90 -26.99 -16.33 -12.19
N ARG A 91 -27.95 -15.40 -12.09
CA ARG A 91 -29.38 -15.71 -12.23
C ARG A 91 -29.83 -15.84 -13.70
N ARG A 92 -29.03 -15.38 -14.67
CA ARG A 92 -29.31 -15.39 -16.12
C ARG A 92 -28.01 -15.55 -16.91
N GLY A 93 -28.09 -16.06 -18.15
CA GLY A 93 -26.94 -16.26 -19.06
C GLY A 93 -26.62 -17.73 -19.36
N PRO A 94 -25.47 -18.05 -19.99
CA PRO A 94 -25.06 -19.43 -20.29
C PRO A 94 -25.01 -20.33 -19.06
N LYS A 95 -25.52 -21.57 -19.14
CA LYS A 95 -25.58 -22.51 -18.00
C LYS A 95 -24.21 -22.77 -17.35
N ALA A 96 -23.13 -22.83 -18.12
CA ALA A 96 -21.78 -23.00 -17.59
C ALA A 96 -21.38 -21.85 -16.63
N LEU A 97 -21.68 -20.60 -17.01
CA LEU A 97 -21.43 -19.43 -16.15
C LEU A 97 -22.39 -19.39 -14.96
N GLN A 98 -23.61 -19.89 -15.11
CA GLN A 98 -24.54 -20.03 -13.98
C GLN A 98 -24.03 -21.00 -12.91
N LEU A 99 -23.36 -22.09 -13.33
CA LEU A 99 -22.76 -23.07 -12.42
C LEU A 99 -21.49 -22.55 -11.75
N GLU A 100 -20.66 -21.81 -12.49
CA GLU A 100 -19.40 -21.29 -11.99
C GLU A 100 -19.52 -20.00 -11.18
N GLY A 101 -20.51 -19.15 -11.48
CA GLY A 101 -20.65 -17.81 -10.89
C GLY A 101 -19.61 -16.79 -11.37
N VAL A 102 -19.81 -15.52 -11.01
CA VAL A 102 -18.87 -14.43 -11.34
C VAL A 102 -17.92 -14.19 -10.18
N PRO A 103 -16.59 -14.29 -10.37
CA PRO A 103 -15.65 -14.04 -9.29
C PRO A 103 -15.64 -12.58 -8.85
N PHE A 104 -15.51 -12.38 -7.54
CA PHE A 104 -15.22 -11.08 -6.94
C PHE A 104 -13.95 -11.16 -6.08
N TYR A 105 -13.30 -10.02 -5.91
CA TYR A 105 -11.95 -9.94 -5.37
C TYR A 105 -11.90 -9.21 -4.04
N GLU A 106 -10.83 -9.44 -3.29
CA GLU A 106 -10.46 -8.65 -2.12
C GLU A 106 -8.94 -8.53 -1.98
N LEU A 107 -8.51 -7.56 -1.19
CA LEU A 107 -7.11 -7.44 -0.81
C LEU A 107 -6.73 -8.55 0.17
N THR A 108 -5.54 -9.11 -0.01
CA THR A 108 -4.88 -9.94 1.01
C THR A 108 -4.26 -9.05 2.10
N GLU A 109 -3.64 -9.64 3.12
CA GLU A 109 -2.81 -8.86 4.07
C GLU A 109 -1.69 -8.07 3.36
N THR A 110 -1.06 -8.67 2.35
CA THR A 110 -0.09 -7.99 1.48
C THR A 110 -0.74 -6.81 0.78
N GLY A 111 -1.93 -7.00 0.22
CA GLY A 111 -2.64 -5.92 -0.45
C GLY A 111 -3.10 -4.80 0.47
N ILE A 112 -3.49 -5.11 1.70
CA ILE A 112 -3.82 -4.13 2.75
C ILE A 112 -2.58 -3.27 3.04
N LEU A 113 -1.41 -3.89 3.19
CA LEU A 113 -0.18 -3.15 3.41
C LEU A 113 0.19 -2.30 2.18
N VAL A 114 0.11 -2.83 0.96
CA VAL A 114 0.34 -2.07 -0.28
C VAL A 114 -0.64 -0.89 -0.41
N ALA A 115 -1.91 -1.07 -0.07
CA ALA A 115 -2.91 -0.01 -0.11
C ALA A 115 -2.53 1.17 0.79
N SER A 116 -1.86 0.91 1.91
CA SER A 116 -1.42 1.97 2.82
C SER A 116 -0.39 2.94 2.24
N SER A 117 0.30 2.60 1.14
CA SER A 117 1.21 3.52 0.44
C SER A 117 0.55 4.31 -0.70
N ILE A 118 -0.75 4.11 -0.97
CA ILE A 118 -1.44 4.72 -2.10
C ILE A 118 -2.11 6.04 -1.68
N GLU A 119 -1.54 7.16 -2.11
CA GLU A 119 -1.96 8.52 -1.75
C GLU A 119 -3.43 8.84 -2.05
N GLU A 120 -4.00 8.22 -3.08
CA GLU A 120 -5.40 8.36 -3.49
C GLU A 120 -6.39 7.92 -2.39
N LEU A 121 -5.95 7.12 -1.42
CA LEU A 121 -6.76 6.75 -0.24
C LEU A 121 -6.76 7.83 0.86
N GLY A 122 -5.96 8.88 0.73
CA GLY A 122 -5.92 9.98 1.70
C GLY A 122 -5.68 9.49 3.14
N ASN A 123 -6.56 9.88 4.06
CA ASN A 123 -6.48 9.52 5.47
C ASN A 123 -6.86 8.06 5.76
N ILE A 124 -7.58 7.39 4.85
CA ILE A 124 -7.99 5.98 5.02
C ILE A 124 -6.76 5.08 5.18
N ARG A 125 -5.62 5.45 4.57
CA ARG A 125 -4.34 4.77 4.74
C ARG A 125 -3.92 4.59 6.20
N MET A 126 -4.17 5.59 7.05
CA MET A 126 -3.82 5.51 8.47
C MET A 126 -4.69 4.48 9.20
N THR A 127 -5.99 4.46 8.90
CA THR A 127 -6.92 3.47 9.46
C THR A 127 -6.60 2.05 9.00
N ILE A 128 -6.20 1.89 7.73
CA ILE A 128 -5.72 0.62 7.17
C ILE A 128 -4.49 0.13 7.94
N LEU A 129 -3.49 0.98 8.15
CA LEU A 129 -2.28 0.63 8.89
C LEU A 129 -2.56 0.31 10.35
N GLU A 130 -3.37 1.14 11.01
CA GLU A 130 -3.76 0.91 12.40
C GLU A 130 -4.47 -0.45 12.54
N SER A 131 -5.39 -0.77 11.64
CA SER A 131 -6.06 -2.08 11.61
C SER A 131 -5.08 -3.23 11.39
N TYR A 132 -4.15 -3.08 10.44
CA TYR A 132 -3.12 -4.10 10.17
C TYR A 132 -2.29 -4.41 11.43
N PHE A 133 -1.74 -3.38 12.06
CA PHE A 133 -0.91 -3.56 13.26
C PHE A 133 -1.72 -4.05 14.46
N ASN A 134 -2.97 -3.63 14.63
CA ASN A 134 -3.85 -4.12 15.68
C ASN A 134 -4.12 -5.63 15.56
N ASN A 135 -4.28 -6.13 14.33
CA ASN A 135 -4.52 -7.55 14.05
C ASN A 135 -3.22 -8.39 13.94
N MET A 136 -2.05 -7.75 13.97
CA MET A 136 -0.77 -8.45 13.91
C MET A 136 -0.56 -9.37 15.13
N ASN A 137 -0.30 -10.65 14.85
CA ASN A 137 -0.06 -11.67 15.89
C ASN A 137 1.22 -11.36 16.68
N SER A 138 1.07 -11.15 17.99
CA SER A 138 2.15 -10.64 18.86
C SER A 138 2.91 -11.74 19.62
N ASN A 139 2.70 -13.01 19.26
CA ASN A 139 3.29 -14.18 19.95
C ASN A 139 4.79 -14.40 19.70
N ILE A 140 5.44 -13.54 18.90
CA ILE A 140 6.87 -13.57 18.60
C ILE A 140 7.55 -12.44 19.39
N SER A 141 8.63 -12.76 20.11
CA SER A 141 9.38 -11.80 20.94
C SER A 141 9.79 -10.55 20.14
N GLY A 142 9.51 -9.36 20.67
CA GLY A 142 9.87 -8.07 20.05
C GLY A 142 8.81 -7.48 19.12
N ASN A 143 7.92 -8.29 18.53
CA ASN A 143 6.84 -7.79 17.66
C ASN A 143 5.82 -6.95 18.42
N ASP A 144 5.61 -7.20 19.72
CA ASP A 144 4.73 -6.39 20.57
C ASP A 144 5.27 -4.96 20.76
N VAL A 145 6.58 -4.81 20.98
CA VAL A 145 7.22 -3.49 21.09
C VAL A 145 7.12 -2.75 19.76
N MET A 146 7.46 -3.41 18.64
CA MET A 146 7.34 -2.82 17.31
C MET A 146 5.90 -2.36 17.02
N LYS A 147 4.91 -3.21 17.30
CA LYS A 147 3.48 -2.89 17.16
C LYS A 147 3.10 -1.65 17.98
N LYS A 148 3.42 -1.63 19.27
CA LYS A 148 3.11 -0.50 20.16
C LYS A 148 3.79 0.79 19.71
N SER A 149 5.06 0.71 19.31
CA SER A 149 5.82 1.86 18.79
C SER A 149 5.22 2.39 17.49
N ILE A 150 4.87 1.53 16.52
CA ILE A 150 4.26 1.99 15.26
C ILE A 150 2.88 2.60 15.51
N LEU A 151 2.05 2.00 16.38
CA LEU A 151 0.74 2.56 16.73
C LEU A 151 0.85 3.92 17.45
N LEU A 152 1.88 4.11 18.28
CA LEU A 152 2.18 5.41 18.88
C LEU A 152 2.61 6.42 17.81
N LEU A 153 3.54 6.05 16.94
CA LEU A 153 4.04 6.91 15.86
C LEU A 153 2.96 7.27 14.85
N LEU A 154 2.01 6.39 14.56
CA LEU A 154 0.85 6.70 13.71
C LEU A 154 0.02 7.84 14.29
N LYS A 155 -0.05 7.95 15.63
CA LYS A 155 -0.81 9.01 16.31
C LYS A 155 -0.01 10.31 16.45
N THR A 156 1.30 10.22 16.62
CA THR A 156 2.14 11.40 16.93
C THR A 156 2.86 11.98 15.72
N ILE A 157 3.35 11.14 14.80
CA ILE A 157 4.13 11.53 13.62
C ILE A 157 3.71 10.68 12.40
N PRO A 158 2.43 10.75 11.96
CA PRO A 158 1.88 9.88 10.91
C PRO A 158 2.66 9.93 9.59
N SER A 159 3.14 11.11 9.20
CA SER A 159 3.94 11.28 7.97
C SER A 159 5.22 10.44 7.98
N PHE A 160 5.84 10.29 9.15
CA PHE A 160 7.02 9.44 9.31
C PHE A 160 6.67 7.97 9.12
N VAL A 161 5.57 7.50 9.70
CA VAL A 161 5.11 6.11 9.52
C VAL A 161 4.78 5.83 8.07
N ILE A 162 4.05 6.73 7.40
CA ILE A 162 3.74 6.58 5.97
C ILE A 162 5.02 6.50 5.15
N LYS A 163 6.03 7.32 5.45
CA LYS A 163 7.32 7.32 4.75
C LYS A 163 8.03 5.97 4.88
N ILE A 164 8.21 5.46 6.10
CA ILE A 164 8.95 4.21 6.33
C ILE A 164 8.19 2.99 5.78
N ILE A 165 6.86 2.98 5.89
CA ILE A 165 6.03 1.91 5.30
C ILE A 165 6.10 1.96 3.77
N SER A 166 6.03 3.15 3.15
CA SER A 166 6.14 3.28 1.70
C SER A 166 7.52 2.85 1.20
N ALA A 167 8.60 3.19 1.91
CA ALA A 167 9.95 2.71 1.58
C ALA A 167 10.05 1.18 1.67
N TYR A 168 9.44 0.58 2.70
CA TYR A 168 9.38 -0.88 2.85
C TYR A 168 8.63 -1.57 1.70
N ILE A 169 7.49 -1.00 1.28
CA ILE A 169 6.71 -1.53 0.13
C ILE A 169 7.45 -1.28 -1.18
N TYR A 170 8.15 -0.16 -1.33
CA TYR A 170 8.95 0.15 -2.51
C TYR A 170 10.08 -0.87 -2.73
N ALA A 171 10.78 -1.25 -1.65
CA ALA A 171 11.78 -2.31 -1.69
C ALA A 171 11.19 -3.64 -2.19
N TYR A 172 9.95 -3.96 -1.81
CA TYR A 172 9.24 -5.12 -2.34
C TYR A 172 8.90 -5.00 -3.82
N THR A 173 8.39 -3.84 -4.26
CA THR A 173 8.07 -3.64 -5.69
C THR A 173 9.31 -3.72 -6.57
N ASN A 174 10.48 -3.34 -6.05
CA ASN A 174 11.76 -3.43 -6.76
C ASN A 174 12.42 -4.83 -6.69
N GLY A 175 11.86 -5.76 -5.90
CA GLY A 175 12.43 -7.09 -5.70
C GLY A 175 13.66 -7.12 -4.80
N GLU A 176 13.87 -6.09 -3.96
CA GLU A 176 14.90 -6.09 -2.91
C GLU A 176 14.52 -7.01 -1.75
N ILE A 177 13.22 -7.22 -1.54
CA ILE A 177 12.65 -8.21 -0.62
C ILE A 177 11.55 -9.02 -1.33
N ASP A 178 11.46 -10.30 -1.00
CA ASP A 178 10.52 -11.21 -1.69
C ASP A 178 9.07 -11.12 -1.17
N THR A 179 8.89 -10.71 0.09
CA THR A 179 7.57 -10.65 0.76
C THR A 179 7.54 -9.57 1.85
N ILE A 180 6.44 -8.83 1.94
CA ILE A 180 6.21 -7.77 2.96
C ILE A 180 5.36 -8.22 4.15
N THR A 181 4.72 -9.38 4.07
CA THR A 181 3.91 -9.96 5.14
C THR A 181 4.43 -11.36 5.52
N PRO A 182 4.35 -11.74 6.81
CA PRO A 182 4.18 -10.83 7.95
C PRO A 182 5.37 -9.85 8.05
N ILE A 183 5.12 -8.64 8.56
CA ILE A 183 6.20 -7.73 8.94
C ILE A 183 7.00 -8.37 10.08
N THR A 184 8.31 -8.37 9.97
CA THR A 184 9.23 -8.83 11.02
C THR A 184 10.29 -7.78 11.26
N ILE A 185 10.84 -7.73 12.48
CA ILE A 185 11.91 -6.78 12.82
C ILE A 185 13.08 -6.90 11.86
N ASP A 186 13.49 -8.11 11.49
CA ASP A 186 14.64 -8.32 10.62
C ASP A 186 14.39 -7.82 9.20
N LYS A 187 13.21 -8.10 8.60
CA LYS A 187 12.86 -7.56 7.28
C LYS A 187 12.71 -6.04 7.29
N PHE A 188 12.09 -5.49 8.33
CA PHE A 188 11.90 -4.04 8.44
C PHE A 188 13.25 -3.34 8.60
N ARG A 189 14.14 -3.91 9.42
CA ARG A 189 15.51 -3.42 9.63
C ARG A 189 16.35 -3.55 8.37
N SER A 190 16.24 -4.64 7.61
CA SER A 190 17.06 -4.83 6.40
C SER A 190 16.83 -3.75 5.35
N VAL A 191 15.64 -3.15 5.32
CA VAL A 191 15.29 -2.05 4.40
C VAL A 191 15.54 -0.68 5.03
N LEU A 192 15.19 -0.51 6.31
CA LEU A 192 15.08 0.83 6.92
C LEU A 192 16.25 1.23 7.83
N LYS A 193 17.24 0.35 8.04
CA LYS A 193 18.32 0.56 9.02
C LYS A 193 19.00 1.92 8.87
N GLU A 194 19.38 2.30 7.65
CA GLU A 194 20.09 3.54 7.39
C GLU A 194 19.24 4.75 7.75
N GLN A 195 18.00 4.79 7.23
CA GLN A 195 17.07 5.87 7.52
C GLN A 195 16.84 6.00 9.04
N ILE A 196 16.42 4.91 9.69
CA ILE A 196 16.13 4.89 11.14
C ILE A 196 17.34 5.28 11.98
N SER A 197 18.57 5.00 11.53
CA SER A 197 19.78 5.40 12.27
C SER A 197 19.93 6.92 12.33
N ILE A 198 19.59 7.62 11.24
CA ILE A 198 19.61 9.10 11.19
C ILE A 198 18.55 9.68 12.12
N GLU A 199 17.31 9.16 12.07
CA GLU A 199 16.25 9.64 12.97
C GLU A 199 16.54 9.32 14.44
N LYS A 200 17.19 8.18 14.71
CA LYS A 200 17.67 7.82 16.06
C LYS A 200 18.73 8.80 16.55
N GLU A 201 19.76 9.08 15.74
CA GLU A 201 20.81 10.04 16.06
C GLU A 201 20.22 11.42 16.41
N PHE A 202 19.23 11.86 15.64
CA PHE A 202 18.54 13.11 15.89
C PHE A 202 17.81 13.12 17.24
N ILE A 203 17.05 12.07 17.57
CA ILE A 203 16.32 11.97 18.86
C ILE A 203 17.30 11.98 20.04
N GLU A 204 18.32 11.12 19.99
CA GLU A 204 19.32 11.00 21.06
C GLU A 204 20.10 12.32 21.25
N SER A 205 20.40 13.00 20.15
CA SER A 205 21.06 14.31 20.19
C SER A 205 20.12 15.41 20.69
N TYR A 206 18.84 15.39 20.31
CA TYR A 206 17.88 16.42 20.70
C TYR A 206 17.67 16.44 22.22
N ASP A 207 17.63 15.28 22.86
CA ASP A 207 17.39 15.18 24.30
C ASP A 207 18.47 15.90 25.14
N VAL A 208 19.74 15.85 24.70
CA VAL A 208 20.87 16.45 25.41
C VAL A 208 21.07 17.95 25.15
N LEU A 209 20.35 18.54 24.19
CA LEU A 209 20.47 19.97 23.87
C LEU A 209 19.89 20.88 24.97
N SER A 210 20.55 22.03 25.16
CA SER A 210 20.00 23.14 25.95
C SER A 210 18.74 23.72 25.30
N GLN A 211 17.93 24.47 26.07
CA GLN A 211 16.70 25.08 25.55
C GLN A 211 16.97 26.04 24.37
N ASN A 212 18.04 26.83 24.43
CA ASN A 212 18.41 27.74 23.34
C ASN A 212 18.78 26.99 22.05
N GLN A 213 19.49 25.86 22.17
CA GLN A 213 19.82 25.01 21.02
C GLN A 213 18.58 24.31 20.45
N LYS A 214 17.65 23.88 21.32
CA LYS A 214 16.36 23.30 20.90
C LYS A 214 15.51 24.32 20.14
N LEU A 215 15.51 25.58 20.56
CA LEU A 215 14.85 26.68 19.84
C LEU A 215 15.49 26.91 18.47
N LEU A 216 16.83 27.02 18.42
CA LEU A 216 17.55 27.21 17.16
C LEU A 216 17.27 26.09 16.14
N LEU A 217 17.21 24.83 16.58
CA LEU A 217 16.83 23.71 15.71
C LEU A 217 15.38 23.81 15.23
N LYS A 218 14.44 24.17 16.10
CA LYS A 218 13.04 24.38 15.70
C LYS A 218 12.94 25.48 14.65
N ASP A 219 13.67 26.58 14.82
CA ASP A 219 13.70 27.68 13.87
C ASP A 219 14.26 27.22 12.52
N PHE A 220 15.34 26.44 12.51
CA PHE A 220 15.88 25.83 11.29
C PHE A 220 14.83 25.01 10.53
N PHE A 221 14.10 24.12 11.22
CA PHE A 221 13.04 23.33 10.57
C PHE A 221 11.86 24.19 10.12
N ASN A 222 11.46 25.20 10.90
CA ASN A 222 10.38 26.12 10.51
C ASN A 222 10.73 26.90 9.23
N ILE A 223 11.98 27.34 9.09
CA ILE A 223 12.46 28.04 7.90
C ILE A 223 12.39 27.13 6.67
N LEU A 224 12.76 25.85 6.82
CA LEU A 224 12.77 24.90 5.70
C LEU A 224 11.40 24.28 5.40
N ALA A 225 10.50 24.20 6.37
CA ALA A 225 9.16 23.64 6.18
C ALA A 225 8.20 24.66 5.56
N ASN A 226 8.40 25.95 5.81
CA ASN A 226 7.59 27.04 5.26
C ASN A 226 8.10 27.41 3.86
N PHE A 227 7.78 26.58 2.86
CA PHE A 227 7.78 27.04 1.47
C PHE A 227 6.39 27.64 1.16
N ASN A 228 6.40 28.88 0.67
CA ASN A 228 5.21 29.60 0.17
C ASN A 228 4.41 28.79 -0.85
#